data_AF-A0A6A0HE72-F1
#
_entry.id   AF-A0A6A0HE72-F1
#
_cell.length_a   1.000
_cell.length_b   1.000
_cell.length_c   1.000
_cell.angle_alpha   90.00
_cell.angle_beta   90.00
_cell.angle_gamma   90.00
#
_symmetry.space_group_name_H-M   'P 1'
#
loop_
_entity.id
_entity.type
_entity.pdbx_description
1 polymer ?
#
loop_
_entity_poly.entity_id
_entity_poly.type
_entity_poly.pdbx_seq_one_letter_code
_entity_poly.pdbx_strand_id
1 'polypeptide(L)'
;LSNAFDAVRERAQSGDGEYSASVMISTRAVEGAVEIRVRDNGGGIPEEVREKIFEPFFTTKPTGSGTGLGLSLSFDIVTQGHGGTLTVESTKGEGATFVVTLPVKGSAIL
;
A
#
# COMPACT_ATOMS: atom_id res chain seq x y z
N LEU A 1 4.32 5.21 0.72
CA LEU A 1 5.68 4.97 0.18
C LEU A 1 6.65 4.36 1.19
N SER A 2 6.75 4.83 2.45
CA SER A 2 7.68 4.23 3.44
C SER A 2 7.55 2.70 3.53
N ASN A 3 6.32 2.18 3.64
CA ASN A 3 6.09 0.73 3.73
C ASN A 3 6.66 -0.04 2.53
N ALA A 4 6.51 0.49 1.31
CA ALA A 4 7.06 -0.10 0.09
C ALA A 4 8.60 -0.09 0.11
N PHE A 5 9.21 1.01 0.55
CA PHE A 5 10.67 1.11 0.66
C PHE A 5 11.25 0.18 1.74
N ASP A 6 10.55 0.01 2.85
CA ASP A 6 10.95 -0.92 3.89
C ASP A 6 10.85 -2.36 3.38
N ALA A 7 9.75 -2.72 2.72
CA ALA A 7 9.53 -4.06 2.18
C ALA A 7 10.59 -4.47 1.14
N VAL A 8 10.97 -3.58 0.22
CA VAL A 8 12.01 -3.88 -0.77
C VAL A 8 13.40 -3.94 -0.14
N ARG A 9 13.66 -3.18 0.91
CA ARG A 9 14.94 -3.20 1.64
C ARG A 9 15.10 -4.48 2.45
N GLU A 10 14.05 -4.91 3.15
CA GLU A 10 14.03 -6.16 3.89
C GLU A 10 14.29 -7.36 2.96
N ARG A 11 13.64 -7.38 1.78
CA ARG A 11 13.90 -8.41 0.77
C ARG A 11 15.30 -8.33 0.17
N ALA A 12 15.87 -7.14 -0.05
CA ALA A 12 17.25 -7.02 -0.54
C ALA A 12 18.28 -7.61 0.44
N GLN A 13 17.95 -7.63 1.73
CA GLN A 13 18.81 -8.16 2.79
C GLN A 13 18.69 -9.67 2.99
N SER A 14 17.67 -10.35 2.44
CA SER A 14 17.48 -11.80 2.56
C SER A 14 18.47 -12.62 1.72
N GLY A 15 19.22 -11.99 0.81
CA GLY A 15 20.28 -12.64 0.03
C GLY A 15 19.77 -13.44 -1.19
N ASP A 16 18.53 -13.20 -1.63
CA ASP A 16 17.92 -13.85 -2.80
C ASP A 16 18.53 -13.32 -4.13
N GLY A 17 19.69 -13.84 -4.55
CA GLY A 17 20.21 -13.76 -5.93
C GLY A 17 20.08 -12.41 -6.67
N GLU A 18 19.71 -12.45 -7.96
CA GLU A 18 19.46 -11.28 -8.86
C GLU A 18 18.20 -10.47 -8.47
N TYR A 19 18.03 -10.12 -7.20
CA TYR A 19 16.93 -9.26 -6.78
C TYR A 19 17.25 -7.78 -7.03
N SER A 20 16.45 -7.13 -7.89
CA SER A 20 16.48 -5.68 -8.09
C SER A 20 15.26 -5.04 -7.41
N ALA A 21 15.50 -4.27 -6.35
CA ALA A 21 14.44 -3.57 -5.63
C ALA A 21 13.73 -2.54 -6.53
N SER A 22 12.40 -2.58 -6.57
CA SER A 22 11.59 -1.66 -7.36
C SER A 22 10.33 -1.21 -6.60
N VAL A 23 10.02 0.07 -6.72
CA VAL A 23 8.75 0.65 -6.30
C VAL A 23 8.20 1.42 -7.49
N MET A 24 7.00 1.07 -7.93
CA MET A 24 6.31 1.68 -9.05
C MET A 24 5.06 2.40 -8.56
N ILE A 25 4.88 3.63 -9.04
CA ILE A 25 3.66 4.41 -8.82
C ILE A 25 3.04 4.62 -10.19
N SER A 26 1.75 4.32 -10.31
CA SER A 26 0.97 4.59 -11.52
C SER A 26 -0.35 5.23 -11.14
N THR A 27 -0.84 6.13 -11.98
CA THR A 27 -2.17 6.71 -11.84
C THR A 27 -2.97 6.48 -13.11
N ARG A 28 -4.28 6.36 -12.97
CA ARG A 28 -5.21 6.34 -14.10
C ARG A 28 -6.53 6.99 -13.71
N ALA A 29 -7.16 7.63 -14.68
CA ALA A 29 -8.56 8.00 -14.54
C ALA A 29 -9.41 6.72 -14.62
N VAL A 30 -10.37 6.61 -13.70
CA VAL A 30 -11.44 5.62 -13.74
C VAL A 30 -12.76 6.38 -13.68
N GLU A 31 -13.90 5.72 -13.89
CA GLU A 31 -15.18 6.41 -13.92
C GLU A 31 -15.45 7.19 -12.63
N GLY A 32 -15.52 8.52 -12.74
CA GLY A 32 -15.76 9.44 -11.61
C GLY A 32 -14.64 9.56 -10.57
N ALA A 33 -13.47 8.96 -10.79
CA ALA A 33 -12.39 8.90 -9.79
C ALA A 33 -10.99 8.83 -10.42
N VAL A 34 -9.97 9.01 -9.58
CA VAL A 34 -8.57 8.70 -9.92
C VAL A 34 -8.14 7.51 -9.10
N GLU A 35 -7.57 6.51 -9.77
CA GLU A 35 -6.90 5.37 -9.14
C GLU A 35 -5.39 5.64 -9.09
N ILE A 36 -4.79 5.42 -7.93
CA ILE A 36 -3.36 5.49 -7.66
C ILE A 36 -2.93 4.10 -7.19
N ARG A 37 -1.97 3.48 -7.88
CA ARG A 37 -1.38 2.21 -7.49
C ARG A 37 0.04 2.43 -7.03
N VAL A 38 0.38 1.93 -5.84
CA VAL A 38 1.74 1.88 -5.32
C VAL A 38 2.12 0.41 -5.21
N ARG A 39 2.98 -0.03 -6.12
CA ARG A 39 3.47 -1.41 -6.18
C ARG A 39 4.91 -1.49 -5.73
N ASP A 40 5.21 -2.45 -4.87
CA ASP A 40 6.57 -2.91 -4.58
C ASP A 40 6.76 -4.35 -5.02
N ASN A 41 8.02 -4.77 -5.17
CA ASN A 41 8.40 -6.17 -5.34
C ASN A 41 9.06 -6.77 -4.08
N GLY A 42 8.66 -6.30 -2.90
CA GLY A 42 9.16 -6.78 -1.61
C GLY A 42 8.67 -8.18 -1.26
N GLY A 43 8.60 -8.49 0.05
CA GLY A 43 8.20 -9.82 0.53
C GLY A 43 6.70 -10.13 0.43
N GLY A 44 5.86 -9.13 0.14
CA GLY A 44 4.40 -9.25 0.17
C GLY A 44 3.81 -9.34 1.58
N ILE A 45 2.49 -9.45 1.65
CA ILE A 45 1.68 -9.46 2.87
C ILE A 45 0.94 -10.81 2.96
N PRO A 46 1.16 -11.59 4.03
CA PRO A 46 0.41 -12.83 4.26
C PRO A 46 -1.09 -12.60 4.36
N GLU A 47 -1.88 -13.57 3.90
CA GLU A 47 -3.34 -13.46 3.86
C GLU A 47 -3.94 -13.28 5.26
N GLU A 48 -3.37 -13.98 6.26
CA GLU A 48 -3.83 -13.95 7.65
C GLU A 48 -3.72 -12.58 8.35
N VAL A 49 -2.95 -11.64 7.79
CA VAL A 49 -2.79 -10.28 8.34
C VAL A 49 -3.33 -9.19 7.43
N ARG A 50 -3.80 -9.53 6.21
CA ARG A 50 -4.17 -8.54 5.18
C ARG A 50 -5.27 -7.57 5.63
N GLU A 51 -6.22 -8.04 6.44
CA GLU A 51 -7.27 -7.16 6.99
C GLU A 51 -6.75 -6.34 8.18
N LYS A 52 -5.86 -6.93 8.98
CA LYS A 52 -5.30 -6.31 10.19
C LYS A 52 -4.34 -5.17 9.91
N ILE A 53 -3.75 -5.11 8.72
CA ILE A 53 -2.78 -4.04 8.38
C ILE A 53 -3.39 -2.62 8.45
N PHE A 54 -4.71 -2.51 8.38
CA PHE A 54 -5.43 -1.25 8.50
C PHE A 54 -5.85 -0.93 9.95
N GLU A 55 -5.69 -1.86 10.89
CA GLU A 55 -5.98 -1.63 12.30
C GLU A 55 -4.93 -0.71 12.93
N PRO A 56 -5.34 0.26 13.77
CA PRO A 56 -4.40 1.09 14.51
C PRO A 56 -3.42 0.27 15.33
N PHE A 57 -2.15 0.68 15.34
CA PHE A 57 -1.05 0.04 16.08
C PHE A 57 -0.64 -1.35 15.58
N PHE A 58 -1.29 -1.90 14.56
CA PHE A 58 -0.83 -3.15 13.95
C PHE A 58 0.52 -2.93 13.25
N THR A 59 1.50 -3.78 13.57
CA THR A 59 2.81 -3.77 12.93
C THR A 59 3.49 -5.12 13.07
N THR A 60 4.16 -5.57 12.01
CA THR A 60 5.07 -6.72 12.03
C THR A 60 6.52 -6.32 12.33
N LYS A 61 6.81 -5.01 12.36
CA LYS A 61 8.15 -4.49 12.63
C LYS A 61 8.53 -4.66 14.10
N PRO A 62 9.83 -4.82 14.41
CA PRO A 62 10.31 -4.88 15.79
C PRO A 62 9.88 -3.66 16.62
N THR A 63 9.72 -3.88 17.93
CA THR A 63 9.40 -2.81 18.90
C THR A 63 10.31 -1.61 18.73
N GLY A 64 9.73 -0.41 18.64
CA GLY A 64 10.47 0.84 18.45
C GLY A 64 10.75 1.23 16.99
N SER A 65 10.43 0.36 16.00
CA SER A 65 10.69 0.63 14.57
C SER A 65 9.52 1.33 13.85
N GLY A 66 8.52 1.78 14.60
CA GLY A 66 7.33 2.46 14.11
C GLY A 66 6.16 2.36 15.11
N THR A 67 5.16 3.21 14.94
CA THR A 67 3.97 3.25 15.81
C THR A 67 2.85 2.32 15.34
N GLY A 68 2.93 1.80 14.10
CA GLY A 68 1.83 1.05 13.47
C GLY A 68 0.62 1.91 13.08
N LEU A 69 0.76 3.24 13.05
CA LEU A 69 -0.37 4.14 12.74
C LEU A 69 -0.44 4.60 11.28
N GLY A 70 0.64 4.46 10.51
CA GLY A 70 0.73 5.08 9.18
C GLY A 70 -0.34 4.60 8.20
N LEU A 71 -0.60 3.28 8.17
CA LEU A 71 -1.54 2.69 7.24
C LEU A 71 -3.00 2.87 7.69
N SER A 72 -3.28 2.78 9.00
CA SER A 72 -4.61 3.07 9.56
C SER A 72 -5.02 4.52 9.32
N LEU A 73 -4.12 5.48 9.55
CA LEU A 73 -4.38 6.90 9.25
C LEU A 73 -4.59 7.13 7.75
N SER A 74 -3.80 6.47 6.90
CA SER A 74 -3.99 6.56 5.44
C SER A 74 -5.35 6.01 5.02
N PHE A 75 -5.79 4.91 5.64
CA PHE A 75 -7.10 4.32 5.40
C PHE A 75 -8.22 5.28 5.79
N ASP A 76 -8.17 5.88 6.98
CA ASP A 76 -9.17 6.85 7.45
C ASP A 76 -9.20 8.11 6.57
N ILE A 77 -8.03 8.66 6.21
CA ILE A 77 -7.94 9.82 5.32
C ILE A 77 -8.61 9.50 3.97
N VAL A 78 -8.26 8.38 3.35
CA VAL A 78 -8.81 8.00 2.05
C VAL A 78 -10.30 7.71 2.14
N THR A 79 -10.75 6.88 3.08
CA THR A 79 -12.12 6.38 3.15
C THR A 79 -13.07 7.38 3.81
N GLN A 80 -12.75 7.85 5.02
CA GLN A 80 -13.59 8.77 5.78
C GLN A 80 -13.38 10.23 5.36
N GLY A 81 -12.13 10.63 5.12
CA GLY A 81 -11.80 12.01 4.79
C GLY A 81 -12.17 12.41 3.35
N HIS A 82 -11.97 11.49 2.40
CA HIS A 82 -12.14 11.76 0.97
C HIS A 82 -13.25 10.95 0.28
N GLY A 83 -13.90 10.00 0.98
CA GLY A 83 -14.94 9.15 0.40
C GLY A 83 -14.40 8.18 -0.66
N GLY A 84 -13.13 7.83 -0.58
CA GLY A 84 -12.43 6.92 -1.48
C GLY A 84 -12.32 5.49 -0.96
N THR A 85 -11.45 4.71 -1.60
CA THR A 85 -11.13 3.34 -1.18
C THR A 85 -9.62 3.16 -1.08
N LEU A 86 -9.16 2.42 -0.08
CA LEU A 86 -7.78 1.93 0.02
C LEU A 86 -7.82 0.41 0.16
N THR A 87 -7.29 -0.30 -0.83
CA THR A 87 -7.21 -1.77 -0.83
C THR A 87 -5.78 -2.24 -1.06
N VAL A 88 -5.53 -3.53 -0.87
CA VAL A 88 -4.24 -4.16 -1.13
C VAL A 88 -4.40 -5.47 -1.89
N GLU A 89 -3.59 -5.62 -2.92
CA GLU A 89 -3.35 -6.87 -3.64
C GLU A 89 -1.95 -7.34 -3.26
N SER A 90 -1.78 -8.59 -2.80
CA SER A 90 -0.44 -9.06 -2.46
C SER A 90 -0.32 -10.57 -2.55
N THR A 91 0.83 -11.01 -3.08
CA THR A 91 1.25 -12.40 -3.12
C THR A 91 2.54 -12.53 -2.33
N LYS A 92 2.58 -13.49 -1.40
CA LYS A 92 3.77 -13.77 -0.58
C LYS A 92 4.96 -14.08 -1.49
N GLY A 93 6.07 -13.37 -1.30
CA GLY A 93 7.28 -13.51 -2.10
C GLY A 93 7.29 -12.75 -3.42
N GLU A 94 6.22 -12.06 -3.80
CA GLU A 94 6.17 -11.28 -5.06
C GLU A 94 6.01 -9.77 -4.85
N GLY A 95 5.50 -9.36 -3.69
CA GLY A 95 5.32 -7.96 -3.30
C GLY A 95 3.87 -7.59 -3.00
N ALA A 96 3.61 -6.29 -2.87
CA ALA A 96 2.28 -5.76 -2.62
C ALA A 96 1.95 -4.60 -3.57
N THR A 97 0.67 -4.45 -3.88
CA THR A 97 0.11 -3.29 -4.58
C THR A 97 -0.97 -2.68 -3.70
N PHE A 98 -0.73 -1.49 -3.18
CA PHE A 98 -1.77 -0.68 -2.55
C PHE A 98 -2.50 0.12 -3.61
N VAL A 99 -3.82 0.06 -3.61
CA VAL A 99 -4.69 0.72 -4.58
C VAL A 99 -5.54 1.74 -3.84
N VAL A 100 -5.32 3.02 -4.15
CA VAL A 100 -6.09 4.16 -3.64
C VAL A 100 -7.00 4.65 -4.75
N THR A 101 -8.30 4.74 -4.50
CA THR A 101 -9.26 5.37 -5.41
C THR A 101 -9.85 6.59 -4.74
N LEU A 102 -9.77 7.75 -5.37
CA LEU A 102 -10.31 9.01 -4.86
C LEU A 102 -11.34 9.59 -5.82
N PRO A 103 -12.56 9.92 -5.37
CA PRO A 103 -13.56 10.57 -6.21
C PRO A 103 -13.07 11.92 -6.74
N VAL A 104 -13.34 12.20 -8.01
CA VAL A 104 -13.10 13.53 -8.59
C VAL A 104 -14.41 14.30 -8.57
N LYS A 105 -14.52 15.30 -7.68
CA LYS A 105 -15.67 16.21 -7.71
C LYS A 105 -15.54 17.14 -8.91
N GLY A 106 -16.36 16.91 -9.94
CA GLY A 106 -16.53 17.82 -11.07
C GLY A 106 -16.06 17.28 -12.42
N SER A 107 -16.58 16.13 -12.87
CA SER A 107 -16.61 15.83 -14.30
C SER A 107 -18.06 15.69 -14.74
N ALA A 108 -18.69 16.83 -15.03
CA ALA A 108 -19.72 16.81 -16.07
C ALA A 108 -18.99 16.42 -17.35
N ILE A 109 -19.24 15.21 -17.85
CA ILE A 109 -19.01 14.94 -19.26
C ILE A 109 -20.13 15.71 -19.97
N LEU A 110 -19.79 16.89 -20.50
CA LEU A 110 -20.58 17.56 -21.53
C LEU A 110 -20.34 16.87 -22.87
#